data_AF-A0A9D2H2U3-F1
#
_entry.id   AF-A0A9D2H2U3-F1
#
_cell.length_a   1.000
_cell.length_b   1.000
_cell.length_c   1.000
_cell.angle_alpha   90.00
_cell.angle_beta   90.00
_cell.angle_gamma   90.00
#
_symmetry.space_group_name_H-M   'P 1'
#
loop_
_entity.id
_entity.type
_entity.pdbx_description
1 polymer ?
#
loop_
_entity_poly.entity_id
_entity_poly.type
_entity_poly.pdbx_seq_one_letter_code
_entity_poly.pdbx_strand_id
1 'polypeptide(L)'
;MELTSIRKGRDLFLYLTGEIDGHSVAPVRLQTDALIDDNAGISRAVFNLAGVKFMDSTGIGFLMGRYKKLSRYGIGMAIEAPDRNADKILSMSGIYTLVPKI
;
A
#
# COMPACT_ATOMS: atom_id res chain seq x y z
N MET A 1 -2.39 -4.85 -12.78
CA MET A 1 -2.23 -4.79 -11.31
C MET A 1 -3.54 -5.23 -10.70
N GLU A 2 -3.49 -6.13 -9.74
CA GLU A 2 -4.65 -6.68 -9.05
C GLU A 2 -4.57 -6.37 -7.56
N LEU A 3 -5.72 -6.19 -6.93
CA LEU A 3 -5.87 -5.92 -5.50
C LEU A 3 -6.86 -6.91 -4.91
N THR A 4 -6.42 -7.61 -3.87
CA THR A 4 -7.33 -8.38 -2.99
C THR A 4 -7.17 -7.87 -1.56
N SER A 5 -8.21 -8.07 -0.73
CA SER A 5 -8.16 -7.63 0.66
C SER A 5 -8.75 -8.63 1.63
N ILE A 6 -8.22 -8.63 2.84
CA ILE A 6 -8.71 -9.44 3.96
C ILE A 6 -8.67 -8.59 5.22
N ARG A 7 -9.80 -8.47 5.92
CA ARG A 7 -9.85 -7.87 7.26
C ARG A 7 -9.64 -8.94 8.32
N LYS A 8 -8.68 -8.71 9.23
CA LYS A 8 -8.45 -9.55 10.42
C LYS A 8 -8.51 -8.67 11.66
N GLY A 9 -9.65 -8.72 12.36
CA GLY A 9 -9.90 -7.86 13.51
C GLY A 9 -9.88 -6.37 13.11
N ARG A 10 -8.88 -5.64 13.60
CA ARG A 10 -8.69 -4.21 13.31
C ARG A 10 -7.62 -3.94 12.23
N ASP A 11 -7.06 -4.97 11.63
CA ASP A 11 -6.11 -4.84 10.53
C ASP A 11 -6.78 -5.14 9.19
N LEU A 12 -6.54 -4.27 8.20
CA LEU A 12 -6.91 -4.51 6.80
C LEU A 12 -5.66 -4.85 6.00
N PHE A 13 -5.59 -6.07 5.48
CA PHE A 13 -4.51 -6.52 4.60
C PHE A 13 -4.91 -6.26 3.15
N LEU A 14 -4.04 -5.59 2.39
CA LEU A 14 -4.19 -5.22 0.99
C LEU A 14 -3.07 -5.91 0.20
N TYR A 15 -3.40 -6.95 -0.55
CA TYR A 15 -2.44 -7.72 -1.32
C TYR A 15 -2.38 -7.19 -2.75
N LEU A 16 -1.22 -6.68 -3.13
CA LEU A 16 -0.96 -6.11 -4.45
C LEU A 16 -0.20 -7.13 -5.30
N THR A 17 -0.70 -7.39 -6.51
CA THR A 17 -0.07 -8.32 -7.45
C THR A 17 0.10 -7.70 -8.84
N GLY A 18 1.22 -8.01 -9.51
CA GLY A 18 1.56 -7.52 -10.84
C GLY A 18 2.58 -6.39 -10.81
N GLU A 19 2.40 -5.39 -11.66
CA GLU A 19 3.34 -4.28 -11.85
C GLU A 19 2.72 -2.97 -11.38
N ILE A 20 3.48 -2.14 -10.67
CA ILE A 20 3.07 -0.80 -10.25
C ILE A 20 3.83 0.23 -11.07
N ASP A 21 3.18 0.73 -12.10
CA ASP A 21 3.71 1.73 -13.04
C ASP A 21 2.67 2.82 -13.35
N GLY A 22 3.06 3.81 -14.17
CA GLY A 22 2.19 4.92 -14.57
C GLY A 22 0.86 4.52 -15.23
N HIS A 23 0.78 3.35 -15.87
CA HIS A 23 -0.41 2.90 -16.61
C HIS A 23 -1.33 2.02 -15.74
N SER A 24 -0.75 1.19 -14.87
CA SER A 24 -1.45 0.16 -14.11
C SER A 24 -2.07 0.66 -12.80
N VAL A 25 -1.58 1.79 -12.28
CA VAL A 25 -1.84 2.24 -10.91
C VAL A 25 -3.22 2.88 -10.70
N ALA A 26 -3.78 3.52 -11.74
CA ALA A 26 -4.93 4.41 -11.58
C ALA A 26 -6.23 3.67 -11.16
N PRO A 27 -6.59 2.51 -11.75
CA PRO A 27 -7.76 1.76 -11.32
C PRO A 27 -7.60 1.23 -9.88
N VAL A 28 -6.41 0.71 -9.55
CA VAL A 28 -6.15 0.11 -8.23
C VAL A 28 -6.12 1.16 -7.14
N ARG A 29 -5.70 2.39 -7.44
CA ARG A 29 -5.83 3.52 -6.50
C ARG A 29 -7.26 3.72 -6.05
N LEU A 30 -8.22 3.81 -6.98
CA LEU A 30 -9.63 4.02 -6.66
C LEU A 30 -10.20 2.85 -5.85
N GLN A 31 -9.87 1.61 -6.23
CA GLN A 31 -10.28 0.42 -5.49
C GLN A 31 -9.72 0.38 -4.07
N THR A 32 -8.44 0.73 -3.91
CA THR A 32 -7.79 0.79 -2.60
C THR A 32 -8.45 1.85 -1.72
N ASP A 33 -8.72 3.03 -2.27
CA ASP A 33 -9.33 4.12 -1.54
C ASP A 33 -10.75 3.76 -1.09
N ALA A 34 -11.53 3.07 -1.93
CA ALA A 34 -12.86 2.57 -1.58
C ALA A 34 -12.78 1.50 -0.47
N LEU A 35 -11.86 0.54 -0.56
CA LEU A 35 -11.67 -0.47 0.48
C LEU A 35 -11.30 0.15 1.83
N ILE A 36 -10.51 1.22 1.85
CA ILE A 36 -10.20 1.94 3.10
C ILE A 36 -11.47 2.58 3.67
N ASP A 37 -12.30 3.21 2.84
CA ASP A 37 -13.52 3.90 3.27
C ASP A 37 -14.58 2.92 3.77
N ASP A 38 -14.72 1.76 3.12
CA ASP A 38 -15.72 0.74 3.44
C ASP A 38 -15.38 -0.07 4.72
N ASN A 39 -14.13 0.01 5.19
CA ASN A 39 -13.66 -0.76 6.35
C ASN A 39 -13.61 0.06 7.64
N ALA A 40 -14.78 0.52 8.10
CA ALA A 40 -14.89 1.26 9.36
C ALA A 40 -14.33 0.46 10.57
N GLY A 41 -13.62 1.15 11.45
CA GLY A 41 -13.10 0.63 12.72
C GLY A 41 -11.73 -0.07 12.64
N ILE A 42 -11.10 -0.15 11.47
CA ILE A 42 -9.70 -0.59 11.38
C ILE A 42 -8.77 0.41 12.09
N SER A 43 -7.69 -0.08 12.67
CA SER A 43 -6.62 0.73 13.27
C SER A 43 -5.34 0.73 12.43
N ARG A 44 -5.21 -0.21 11.49
CA ARG A 44 -4.05 -0.33 10.63
C ARG A 44 -4.41 -0.93 9.27
N ALA A 45 -3.78 -0.42 8.21
CA ALA A 45 -3.79 -1.02 6.88
C ALA A 45 -2.39 -1.54 6.54
N VAL A 46 -2.29 -2.78 6.07
CA VAL A 46 -1.03 -3.45 5.71
C VAL A 46 -1.02 -3.66 4.20
N PHE A 47 -0.06 -3.05 3.53
CA PHE A 47 0.15 -3.22 2.09
C PHE A 47 1.17 -4.34 1.87
N ASN A 48 0.69 -5.50 1.45
CA ASN A 48 1.53 -6.64 1.10
C ASN A 48 1.96 -6.54 -0.37
N LEU A 49 3.27 -6.52 -0.58
CA LEU A 49 3.92 -6.34 -1.88
C LEU A 49 4.54 -7.64 -2.42
N ALA A 50 4.26 -8.80 -1.83
CA ALA A 50 4.87 -10.07 -2.24
C ALA A 50 4.52 -10.46 -3.68
N GLY A 51 3.36 -10.03 -4.18
CA GLY A 51 2.92 -10.24 -5.56
C GLY A 51 3.41 -9.19 -6.55
N VAL A 52 4.10 -8.13 -6.09
CA VAL A 52 4.58 -7.03 -6.93
C VAL A 52 5.89 -7.42 -7.58
N LYS A 53 5.89 -7.52 -8.91
CA LYS A 53 7.05 -7.94 -9.72
C LYS A 53 7.87 -6.76 -10.27
N PHE A 54 7.26 -5.58 -10.32
CA PHE A 54 7.90 -4.36 -10.79
C PHE A 54 7.30 -3.16 -10.07
N MET A 55 8.16 -2.22 -9.69
CA MET A 55 7.78 -0.94 -9.10
C MET A 55 8.67 0.17 -9.69
N ASP A 56 8.09 1.33 -9.96
CA ASP A 56 8.82 2.57 -10.28
C ASP A 56 8.49 3.68 -9.25
N SER A 57 8.79 4.93 -9.59
CA SER A 57 8.46 6.08 -8.73
C SER A 57 6.95 6.28 -8.51
N THR A 58 6.12 5.77 -9.42
CA THR A 58 4.66 5.77 -9.31
C THR A 58 4.19 4.96 -8.10
N GLY A 59 4.90 3.86 -7.76
CA GLY A 59 4.60 3.07 -6.58
C GLY A 59 4.79 3.82 -5.27
N ILE A 60 5.80 4.69 -5.20
CA ILE A 60 6.00 5.59 -4.05
C ILE A 60 4.82 6.57 -3.94
N GLY A 61 4.45 7.21 -5.07
CA GLY A 61 3.30 8.11 -5.11
C GLY A 61 1.99 7.42 -4.73
N PHE A 62 1.84 6.15 -5.13
CA PHE A 62 0.72 5.32 -4.73
C PHE A 62 0.66 5.18 -3.20
N LEU A 63 1.72 4.65 -2.59
CA LEU A 63 1.76 4.39 -1.15
C LEU A 63 1.65 5.68 -0.34
N MET A 64 2.31 6.76 -0.77
CA MET A 64 2.28 8.05 -0.09
C MET A 64 0.88 8.69 -0.08
N GLY A 65 0.12 8.55 -1.17
CA GLY A 65 -1.26 9.03 -1.22
C GLY A 65 -2.15 8.30 -0.21
N ARG A 66 -1.98 6.97 -0.10
CA ARG A 66 -2.71 6.12 0.85
C ARG A 66 -2.30 6.39 2.30
N TYR A 67 -1.00 6.60 2.55
CA TYR A 67 -0.50 7.03 3.87
C TYR A 67 -1.19 8.32 4.33
N LYS A 68 -1.24 9.35 3.46
CA LYS A 68 -1.91 10.63 3.79
C LYS A 68 -3.39 10.44 4.08
N LYS A 69 -4.09 9.60 3.31
CA LYS A 69 -5.51 9.29 3.54
C LYS A 69 -5.73 8.60 4.89
N LEU A 70 -4.99 7.52 5.14
CA LEU A 70 -5.08 6.74 6.39
C LEU A 70 -4.72 7.60 7.61
N SER A 71 -3.69 8.43 7.50
CA SER A 71 -3.27 9.36 8.55
C SER A 71 -4.37 10.37 8.91
N ARG A 72 -5.13 10.88 7.93
CA ARG A 72 -6.30 11.75 8.18
C ARG A 72 -7.42 11.04 8.96
N TYR A 73 -7.48 9.73 8.89
CA TYR A 73 -8.43 8.91 9.65
C TYR A 73 -7.85 8.41 10.98
N GLY A 74 -6.60 8.76 11.31
CA GLY A 74 -5.91 8.22 12.48
C GLY A 74 -5.59 6.73 12.38
N ILE A 75 -5.57 6.18 11.16
CA ILE A 75 -5.30 4.77 10.86
C ILE A 75 -3.81 4.63 10.52
N GLY A 76 -3.13 3.67 11.14
CA GLY A 76 -1.74 3.35 10.82
C GLY A 76 -1.59 2.68 9.45
N MET A 77 -0.41 2.79 8.85
CA MET A 77 -0.06 2.06 7.63
C MET A 77 1.21 1.24 7.88
N ALA A 78 1.32 0.07 7.27
CA ALA A 78 2.55 -0.73 7.22
C ALA A 78 2.75 -1.32 5.83
N ILE A 79 4.00 -1.65 5.50
CA ILE A 79 4.37 -2.34 4.25
C ILE A 79 4.91 -3.72 4.62
N GLU A 80 4.44 -4.75 3.95
CA GLU A 80 4.82 -6.14 4.17
C GLU A 80 5.39 -6.74 2.88
N ALA A 81 6.45 -7.54 3.02
CA ALA A 81 7.04 -8.35 1.95
C ALA A 81 7.35 -7.65 0.60
N PRO A 82 8.01 -6.47 0.58
CA PRO A 82 8.58 -5.96 -0.67
C PRO A 82 9.68 -6.90 -1.17
N ASP A 83 9.76 -7.08 -2.49
CA ASP A 83 10.92 -7.73 -3.11
C ASP A 83 12.16 -6.80 -3.06
N ARG A 84 13.32 -7.27 -3.53
CA ARG A 84 14.56 -6.46 -3.48
C ARG A 84 14.47 -5.17 -4.28
N ASN A 85 13.73 -5.15 -5.38
CA ASN A 85 13.60 -3.97 -6.24
C ASN A 85 12.71 -2.91 -5.57
N ALA A 86 11.52 -3.31 -5.12
CA ALA A 86 10.58 -2.46 -4.40
C ALA A 86 11.21 -1.95 -3.09
N ASP A 87 11.87 -2.81 -2.31
CA ASP A 87 12.51 -2.41 -1.04
C ASP A 87 13.59 -1.35 -1.25
N LYS A 88 14.37 -1.46 -2.34
CA LYS A 88 15.36 -0.45 -2.73
C LYS A 88 14.70 0.89 -3.07
N ILE A 89 13.66 0.88 -3.90
CA ILE A 89 12.94 2.09 -4.32
C ILE A 89 12.29 2.79 -3.11
N LEU A 90 11.63 2.01 -2.25
CA LEU A 90 11.00 2.51 -1.04
C LEU A 90 12.04 3.07 -0.06
N SER A 91 13.15 2.37 0.16
CA SER A 91 14.25 2.85 0.99
C SER A 91 14.82 4.18 0.49
N MET A 92 15.09 4.29 -0.81
CA MET A 92 15.62 5.52 -1.42
C MET A 92 14.66 6.70 -1.32
N SER A 93 13.35 6.43 -1.28
CA SER A 93 12.32 7.49 -1.14
C SER A 93 12.18 8.03 0.29
N GLY A 94 12.78 7.35 1.27
CA GLY A 94 12.61 7.68 2.70
C GLY A 94 11.24 7.32 3.27
N ILE A 95 10.37 6.62 2.53
CA ILE A 95 9.01 6.25 2.99
C ILE A 95 9.04 5.46 4.30
N TYR A 96 10.08 4.67 4.55
CA TYR A 96 10.23 3.89 5.78
C TYR A 96 10.44 4.72 7.04
N THR A 97 10.70 6.04 6.91
CA THR A 97 10.68 6.97 8.05
C THR A 97 9.27 7.29 8.54
N LEU A 98 8.26 7.05 7.69
CA LEU A 98 6.85 7.34 7.96
C LEU A 98 6.01 6.07 8.10
N VAL A 99 6.33 5.05 7.30
CA VAL A 99 5.56 3.81 7.20
C VAL A 99 6.47 2.64 7.58
N PRO A 100 6.22 1.93 8.69
CA PRO A 100 7.02 0.78 9.08
C PRO A 100 6.96 -0.33 8.03
N LYS A 101 8.10 -0.95 7.78
CA LYS A 101 8.21 -2.27 7.12
C LYS A 101 8.08 -3.36 8.17
N ILE A 102 7.17 -4.32 7.97
CA ILE A 102 6.90 -5.43 8.89
C ILE A 102 7.14 -6.79 8.22
#